data_AF-A0AAJ1ZUC9-F1
#
_entry.id   AF-A0AAJ1ZUC9-F1
#
_cell.length_a   1.000
_cell.length_b   1.000
_cell.length_c   1.000
_cell.angle_alpha   90.00
_cell.angle_beta   90.00
_cell.angle_gamma   90.00
#
_symmetry.space_group_name_H-M   'P 1'
#
loop_
_entity.id
_entity.type
_entity.pdbx_description
1 polymer ?
#
loop_
_entity_poly.entity_id
_entity_poly.type
_entity_poly.pdbx_seq_one_letter_code
_entity_poly.pdbx_strand_id
1 'polypeptide(L)'
;MSHETKTSLSANARCESFMLAPNGWVPNNTRLPVLVWRNAIDSREFDIAGRFESLFQQNGWPPQWRDGVFDYHHFHSTAHEALGVISGEAELIIGGPKGRVIAIRAGDAIVLPAGTGHCLLTSGRRFQVVGAYPPGQQWDIRREGISEAERQAMEALPFPHDDPVAGEDGPLVHLWR
;
A
#
# COMPACT_ATOMS: atom_id res chain seq x y z
N MET A 1 28.00 18.80 0.50
CA MET A 1 27.98 17.70 1.49
C MET A 1 26.53 17.26 1.61
N SER A 2 26.17 16.16 0.96
CA SER A 2 24.81 15.60 1.04
C SER A 2 24.66 14.89 2.37
N HIS A 3 23.85 15.43 3.27
CA HIS A 3 23.28 14.62 4.33
C HIS A 3 22.28 13.69 3.66
N GLU A 4 22.74 12.52 3.23
CA GLU A 4 21.83 11.39 3.02
C GLU A 4 21.27 11.02 4.38
N THR A 5 20.12 11.60 4.71
CA THR A 5 19.30 11.10 5.81
C THR A 5 18.81 9.73 5.35
N LYS A 6 19.61 8.70 5.63
CA LYS A 6 19.20 7.31 5.48
C LYS A 6 17.90 7.21 6.28
N THR A 7 16.77 7.12 5.58
CA THR A 7 15.48 7.10 6.25
C THR A 7 15.39 5.75 6.93
N SER A 8 15.71 5.70 8.22
CA SER A 8 15.77 4.44 8.93
C SER A 8 14.36 3.99 9.26
N LEU A 9 14.07 2.75 8.87
CA LEU A 9 12.97 1.94 9.40
C LEU A 9 13.00 2.01 10.94
N SER A 10 11.83 2.16 11.55
CA SER A 10 11.74 2.16 13.02
C SER A 10 12.19 0.82 13.61
N ALA A 11 12.87 0.85 14.76
CA ALA A 11 13.26 -0.36 15.48
C ALA A 11 12.06 -1.23 15.93
N ASN A 12 10.86 -0.64 16.02
CA ASN A 12 9.63 -1.33 16.38
C ASN A 12 8.73 -1.66 15.17
N ALA A 13 9.29 -1.54 13.95
CA ALA A 13 8.58 -1.89 12.74
C ALA A 13 8.28 -3.39 12.73
N ARG A 14 7.05 -3.74 12.38
CA ARG A 14 6.61 -5.13 12.22
C ARG A 14 5.68 -5.22 11.02
N CYS A 15 5.81 -6.30 10.25
CA CYS A 15 4.93 -6.56 9.13
C CYS A 15 3.96 -7.69 9.46
N GLU A 16 2.67 -7.45 9.24
CA GLU A 16 1.61 -8.44 9.23
C GLU A 16 1.23 -8.73 7.77
N SER A 17 0.82 -9.95 7.45
CA SER A 17 0.38 -10.30 6.10
C SER A 17 -0.88 -11.16 6.11
N PHE A 18 -1.69 -11.04 5.06
CA PHE A 18 -2.86 -11.89 4.88
C PHE A 18 -3.30 -12.00 3.42
N MET A 19 -3.82 -13.17 3.07
CA MET A 19 -4.46 -13.43 1.78
C MET A 19 -5.92 -12.98 1.78
N LEU A 20 -6.42 -12.63 0.60
CA LEU A 20 -7.82 -12.29 0.35
C LEU A 20 -8.37 -13.19 -0.75
N ALA A 21 -9.56 -13.73 -0.54
CA ALA A 21 -10.30 -14.41 -1.61
C ALA A 21 -10.98 -13.36 -2.51
N PRO A 22 -11.30 -13.69 -3.77
CA PRO A 22 -12.17 -12.86 -4.60
C PRO A 22 -13.49 -12.56 -3.90
N ASN A 23 -14.02 -11.35 -4.07
CA ASN A 23 -15.22 -10.89 -3.39
C ASN A 23 -16.17 -10.15 -4.34
N GLY A 24 -17.14 -10.90 -4.89
CA GLY A 24 -18.08 -10.36 -5.87
C GLY A 24 -17.34 -9.81 -7.09
N TRP A 25 -17.49 -8.52 -7.34
CA TRP A 25 -16.84 -7.83 -8.45
C TRP A 25 -15.37 -7.45 -8.18
N VAL A 26 -14.93 -7.52 -6.92
CA VAL A 26 -13.55 -7.21 -6.54
C VAL A 26 -12.69 -8.46 -6.73
N PRO A 27 -11.65 -8.40 -7.59
CA PRO A 27 -10.90 -9.58 -7.94
C PRO A 27 -10.08 -10.13 -6.78
N ASN A 28 -9.42 -9.24 -5.99
CA ASN A 28 -8.39 -9.55 -4.99
C ASN A 28 -7.28 -10.46 -5.53
N ASN A 29 -6.02 -10.06 -5.36
CA ASN A 29 -4.92 -10.91 -5.83
C ASN A 29 -4.89 -12.23 -5.03
N THR A 30 -5.07 -13.36 -5.71
CA THR A 30 -5.20 -14.68 -5.07
C THR A 30 -3.85 -15.33 -4.77
N ARG A 31 -2.75 -14.73 -5.23
CA ARG A 31 -1.38 -15.25 -5.05
C ARG A 31 -0.53 -14.36 -4.13
N LEU A 32 -0.79 -13.05 -4.15
CA LEU A 32 0.00 -12.08 -3.40
C LEU A 32 -0.75 -11.63 -2.15
N PRO A 33 -0.15 -11.68 -0.95
CA PRO A 33 -0.76 -11.18 0.26
C PRO A 33 -0.74 -9.65 0.33
N VAL A 34 -1.73 -9.08 1.00
CA VAL A 34 -1.65 -7.71 1.52
C VAL A 34 -0.63 -7.69 2.66
N LEU A 35 0.20 -6.65 2.69
CA LEU A 35 1.19 -6.42 3.75
C LEU A 35 0.81 -5.17 4.54
N VAL A 36 0.81 -5.26 5.86
CA VAL A 36 0.57 -4.11 6.76
C VAL A 36 1.77 -3.94 7.66
N TRP A 37 2.50 -2.85 7.43
CA TRP A 37 3.63 -2.43 8.24
C TRP A 37 3.16 -1.53 9.37
N ARG A 38 3.34 -2.00 10.61
CA ARG A 38 3.07 -1.21 11.81
C ARG A 38 4.31 -0.47 12.25
N ASN A 39 4.16 0.82 12.56
CA ASN A 39 5.26 1.69 12.94
C ASN A 39 6.46 1.60 11.96
N ALA A 40 6.23 1.59 10.64
CA ALA A 40 7.31 1.65 9.66
C ALA A 40 8.20 2.88 9.91
N ILE A 41 7.56 4.01 10.21
CA ILE A 41 8.20 5.25 10.63
C ILE A 41 7.73 5.57 12.05
N ASP A 42 8.65 6.03 12.91
CA ASP A 42 8.26 6.52 14.23
C ASP A 42 7.45 7.81 14.09
N SER A 43 6.20 7.79 14.54
CA SER A 43 5.26 8.91 14.41
C SER A 43 5.67 10.16 15.21
N ARG A 44 6.73 10.07 16.02
CA ARG A 44 7.33 11.21 16.75
C ARG A 44 8.38 11.95 15.92
N GLU A 45 8.80 11.38 14.80
CA GLU A 45 9.76 12.04 13.91
C GLU A 45 9.11 13.21 13.17
N PHE A 46 9.94 14.20 12.83
CA PHE A 46 9.52 15.33 12.01
C PHE A 46 9.39 14.90 10.54
N ASP A 47 8.48 15.56 9.82
CA ASP A 47 8.26 15.36 8.39
C ASP A 47 8.06 13.88 7.98
N ILE A 48 7.09 13.22 8.61
CA ILE A 48 6.73 11.83 8.28
C ILE A 48 6.47 11.64 6.77
N ALA A 49 5.91 12.66 6.11
CA ALA A 49 5.62 12.62 4.69
C ALA A 49 6.90 12.58 3.84
N GLY A 50 7.85 13.51 4.05
CA GLY A 50 9.13 13.48 3.34
C GLY A 50 9.95 12.21 3.63
N ARG A 51 9.80 11.62 4.82
CA ARG A 51 10.42 10.34 5.15
C ARG A 51 9.78 9.18 4.38
N PHE A 52 8.45 9.05 4.33
CA PHE A 52 7.81 8.01 3.53
C PHE A 52 8.15 8.16 2.04
N GLU A 53 8.15 9.39 1.53
CA GLU A 53 8.53 9.65 0.15
C GLU A 53 9.95 9.21 -0.14
N SER A 54 10.89 9.58 0.73
CA SER A 54 12.30 9.17 0.59
C SER A 54 12.46 7.66 0.69
N LEU A 55 11.77 7.02 1.64
CA LEU A 55 11.82 5.57 1.85
C LEU A 55 11.30 4.81 0.63
N PHE A 56 10.11 5.15 0.16
CA PHE A 56 9.50 4.52 -1.02
C PHE A 56 10.36 4.76 -2.26
N GLN A 57 10.83 6.00 -2.48
CA GLN A 57 11.69 6.33 -3.61
C GLN A 57 13.00 5.54 -3.63
N GLN A 58 13.64 5.36 -2.46
CA GLN A 58 14.89 4.60 -2.31
C GLN A 58 14.69 3.11 -2.61
N ASN A 59 13.51 2.57 -2.30
CA ASN A 59 13.16 1.17 -2.54
C ASN A 59 12.46 0.94 -3.89
N GLY A 60 12.55 1.90 -4.83
CA GLY A 60 11.99 1.71 -6.17
C GLY A 60 10.46 1.83 -6.28
N TRP A 61 9.82 2.49 -5.31
CA TRP A 61 8.40 2.85 -5.32
C TRP A 61 8.26 4.38 -5.38
N PRO A 62 8.41 5.03 -6.54
CA PRO A 62 8.29 6.48 -6.63
C PRO A 62 6.94 6.99 -6.09
N PRO A 63 6.95 7.89 -5.09
CA PRO A 63 5.75 8.57 -4.61
C PRO A 63 5.13 9.43 -5.70
N GLN A 64 3.80 9.49 -5.76
CA GLN A 64 3.08 10.26 -6.78
C GLN A 64 2.16 11.33 -6.20
N TRP A 65 1.63 11.13 -4.99
CA TRP A 65 0.64 12.05 -4.41
C TRP A 65 0.58 11.96 -2.88
N ARG A 66 -0.02 12.97 -2.26
CA ARG A 66 -0.40 13.02 -0.83
C ARG A 66 -1.88 13.36 -0.70
N ASP A 67 -2.71 12.45 -0.19
CA ASP A 67 -4.15 12.69 0.00
C ASP A 67 -4.78 11.64 0.95
N GLY A 68 -6.10 11.61 1.08
CA GLY A 68 -6.86 10.54 1.73
C GLY A 68 -7.11 9.33 0.82
N VAL A 69 -7.76 8.31 1.39
CA VAL A 69 -8.27 7.13 0.65
C VAL A 69 -9.74 7.37 0.33
N PHE A 70 -10.21 6.95 -0.85
CA PHE A 70 -11.62 7.10 -1.22
C PHE A 70 -12.56 6.31 -0.30
N ASP A 71 -13.72 6.91 0.01
CA ASP A 71 -14.81 6.35 0.82
C ASP A 71 -15.77 5.45 0.05
N TYR A 72 -15.38 5.06 -1.17
CA TYR A 72 -16.07 4.06 -1.97
C TYR A 72 -15.14 2.90 -2.29
N HIS A 73 -15.72 1.69 -2.37
CA HIS A 73 -14.97 0.52 -2.79
C HIS A 73 -14.40 0.71 -4.20
N HIS A 74 -13.09 0.52 -4.31
CA HIS A 74 -12.36 0.52 -5.57
C HIS A 74 -11.14 -0.39 -5.48
N PHE A 75 -10.50 -0.65 -6.61
CA PHE A 75 -9.19 -1.29 -6.69
C PHE A 75 -8.42 -0.75 -7.90
N HIS A 76 -7.11 -1.03 -7.93
CA HIS A 76 -6.23 -0.81 -9.08
C HIS A 76 -5.97 -2.15 -9.78
N SER A 77 -6.32 -2.26 -11.06
CA SER A 77 -6.07 -3.45 -11.88
C SER A 77 -4.72 -3.41 -12.59
N THR A 78 -4.14 -2.21 -12.75
CA THR A 78 -2.92 -2.00 -13.54
C THR A 78 -1.69 -1.59 -12.72
N ALA A 79 -1.80 -1.56 -11.38
CA ALA A 79 -0.68 -1.25 -10.50
C ALA A 79 -0.79 -1.89 -9.11
N HIS A 80 0.35 -2.29 -8.55
CA HIS A 80 0.52 -2.49 -7.11
C HIS A 80 0.65 -1.12 -6.43
N GLU A 81 0.20 -1.03 -5.17
CA GLU A 81 0.16 0.25 -4.45
C GLU A 81 0.78 0.13 -3.07
N ALA A 82 1.58 1.13 -2.70
CA ALA A 82 2.05 1.34 -1.34
C ALA A 82 1.46 2.65 -0.80
N LEU A 83 0.85 2.60 0.38
CA LEU A 83 0.36 3.76 1.10
C LEU A 83 1.10 3.92 2.42
N GLY A 84 1.78 5.06 2.61
CA GLY A 84 2.41 5.43 3.88
C GLY A 84 1.53 6.42 4.62
N VAL A 85 1.11 6.12 5.86
CA VAL A 85 0.21 7.00 6.62
C VAL A 85 1.00 8.14 7.24
N ILE A 86 0.76 9.36 6.77
CA ILE A 86 1.57 10.54 7.13
C ILE A 86 0.94 11.36 8.26
N SER A 87 -0.36 11.25 8.47
CA SER A 87 -1.06 11.94 9.57
C SER A 87 -2.40 11.28 9.90
N GLY A 88 -2.85 11.47 11.15
CA GLY A 88 -4.14 10.98 11.62
C GLY A 88 -4.22 9.46 11.76
N GLU A 89 -5.45 8.98 11.76
CA GLU A 89 -5.81 7.56 11.86
C GLU A 89 -7.07 7.29 11.04
N ALA A 90 -7.25 6.06 10.60
CA ALA A 90 -8.40 5.63 9.83
C ALA A 90 -8.68 4.14 10.02
N GLU A 91 -9.91 3.76 9.71
CA GLU A 91 -10.28 2.37 9.45
C GLU A 91 -10.49 2.18 7.94
N LEU A 92 -9.80 1.21 7.36
CA LEU A 92 -9.97 0.82 5.96
C LEU A 92 -10.66 -0.54 5.89
N ILE A 93 -11.58 -0.71 4.94
CA ILE A 93 -12.07 -2.02 4.52
C ILE A 93 -11.14 -2.51 3.40
N ILE A 94 -10.58 -3.70 3.57
CA ILE A 94 -9.69 -4.36 2.62
C ILE A 94 -10.33 -5.66 2.12
N GLY A 95 -10.28 -5.89 0.81
CA GLY A 95 -10.88 -7.05 0.14
C GLY A 95 -12.26 -6.80 -0.47
N GLY A 96 -12.74 -5.56 -0.52
CA GLY A 96 -14.06 -5.20 -1.07
C GLY A 96 -15.19 -5.11 -0.03
N PRO A 97 -16.46 -5.01 -0.47
CA PRO A 97 -17.62 -4.87 0.43
C PRO A 97 -17.66 -5.93 1.53
N LYS A 98 -17.86 -5.49 2.78
CA LYS A 98 -17.82 -6.35 3.99
C LYS A 98 -16.50 -7.13 4.17
N GLY A 99 -15.43 -6.63 3.57
CA GLY A 99 -14.08 -7.17 3.72
C GLY A 99 -13.50 -6.95 5.11
N ARG A 100 -12.22 -7.24 5.25
CA ARG A 100 -11.48 -7.08 6.51
C ARG A 100 -11.34 -5.60 6.86
N VAL A 101 -11.80 -5.21 8.03
CA VAL A 101 -11.53 -3.87 8.56
C VAL A 101 -10.16 -3.86 9.24
N ILE A 102 -9.32 -2.89 8.90
CA ILE A 102 -8.04 -2.65 9.58
C ILE A 102 -7.99 -1.20 10.08
N ALA A 103 -7.54 -1.01 11.31
CA ALA A 103 -7.14 0.31 11.79
C ALA A 103 -5.72 0.61 11.33
N ILE A 104 -5.46 1.85 10.89
CA ILE A 104 -4.15 2.36 10.49
C ILE A 104 -3.95 3.76 11.08
N ARG A 105 -2.69 4.14 11.35
CA ARG A 105 -2.35 5.44 11.93
C ARG A 105 -1.02 5.96 11.40
N ALA A 106 -0.75 7.24 11.63
CA ALA A 106 0.51 7.88 11.26
C ALA A 106 1.72 7.00 11.64
N GLY A 107 2.62 6.80 10.67
CA GLY A 107 3.78 5.92 10.78
C GLY A 107 3.56 4.47 10.31
N ASP A 108 2.32 4.02 10.14
CA ASP A 108 2.02 2.74 9.50
C ASP A 108 2.14 2.84 7.97
N ALA A 109 2.32 1.71 7.29
CA ALA A 109 2.20 1.59 5.84
C ALA A 109 1.42 0.34 5.45
N ILE A 110 0.81 0.35 4.26
CA ILE A 110 0.13 -0.80 3.68
C ILE A 110 0.58 -0.99 2.23
N VAL A 111 0.80 -2.25 1.84
CA VAL A 111 1.15 -2.63 0.48
C VAL A 111 0.03 -3.52 -0.06
N LEU A 112 -0.55 -3.08 -1.17
CA LEU A 112 -1.73 -3.65 -1.80
C LEU A 112 -1.33 -4.24 -3.15
N PRO A 113 -1.44 -5.58 -3.31
CA PRO A 113 -1.37 -6.18 -4.63
C PRO A 113 -2.44 -5.60 -5.57
N ALA A 114 -2.13 -5.51 -6.86
CA ALA A 114 -3.12 -5.18 -7.89
C ALA A 114 -4.35 -6.10 -7.76
N GLY A 115 -5.53 -5.50 -7.84
CA GLY A 115 -6.81 -6.14 -7.62
C GLY A 115 -7.35 -6.06 -6.20
N THR A 116 -6.57 -5.58 -5.23
CA THR A 116 -7.01 -5.47 -3.83
C THR A 116 -8.05 -4.39 -3.67
N GLY A 117 -9.29 -4.79 -3.39
CA GLY A 117 -10.36 -3.85 -3.09
C GLY A 117 -10.09 -3.11 -1.78
N HIS A 118 -10.21 -1.80 -1.78
CA HIS A 118 -10.08 -1.01 -0.57
C HIS A 118 -11.06 0.18 -0.53
N CYS A 119 -11.36 0.65 0.68
CA CYS A 119 -12.34 1.70 0.95
C CYS A 119 -12.06 2.31 2.32
N LEU A 120 -12.14 3.63 2.42
CA LEU A 120 -12.15 4.33 3.70
C LEU A 120 -13.49 4.13 4.41
N LEU A 121 -13.47 3.53 5.60
CA LEU A 121 -14.66 3.34 6.44
C LEU A 121 -14.88 4.53 7.37
N THR A 122 -13.86 4.88 8.14
CA THR A 122 -13.86 6.03 9.04
C THR A 122 -12.47 6.67 9.03
N SER A 123 -12.41 7.98 9.31
CA SER A 123 -11.15 8.68 9.54
C SER A 123 -11.25 9.65 10.71
N GLY A 124 -10.15 9.74 11.46
CA GLY A 124 -9.91 10.83 12.38
C GLY A 124 -9.59 12.13 11.65
N ARG A 125 -9.43 13.22 12.42
CA ARG A 125 -9.08 14.52 11.84
C ARG A 125 -7.73 14.44 11.12
N ARG A 126 -7.67 14.98 9.90
CA ARG A 126 -6.44 15.12 9.09
C ARG A 126 -5.78 13.78 8.74
N PHE A 127 -6.56 12.72 8.50
CA PHE A 127 -6.02 11.50 7.89
C PHE A 127 -5.48 11.79 6.49
N GLN A 128 -4.21 11.48 6.26
CA GLN A 128 -3.57 11.55 4.95
C GLN A 128 -2.53 10.44 4.80
N VAL A 129 -2.30 10.05 3.55
CA VAL A 129 -1.28 9.08 3.13
C VAL A 129 -0.44 9.64 1.98
N VAL A 130 0.74 9.08 1.78
CA VAL A 130 1.51 9.16 0.54
C VAL A 130 1.23 7.91 -0.27
N GLY A 131 0.87 8.06 -1.55
CA GLY A 131 0.73 6.95 -2.48
C GLY A 131 1.95 6.77 -3.38
N ALA A 132 2.42 5.53 -3.51
CA ALA A 132 3.58 5.16 -4.31
C ALA A 132 3.33 3.85 -5.09
N TYR A 133 3.96 3.74 -6.27
CA TYR A 133 3.71 2.66 -7.23
C TYR A 133 5.01 2.24 -7.90
N PRO A 134 5.17 0.97 -8.31
CA PRO A 134 6.34 0.53 -9.04
C PRO A 134 6.46 1.21 -10.42
N PRO A 135 7.68 1.44 -10.94
CA PRO A 135 7.88 2.01 -12.28
C PRO A 135 7.18 1.22 -13.38
N GLY A 136 6.60 1.93 -14.35
CA GLY A 136 5.88 1.33 -15.47
C GLY A 136 4.47 0.84 -15.13
N GLN A 137 4.00 1.03 -13.90
CA GLN A 137 2.64 0.70 -13.48
C GLN A 137 1.84 2.00 -13.27
N GLN A 138 0.92 2.28 -14.19
CA GLN A 138 0.00 3.41 -14.08
C GLN A 138 -1.30 2.90 -13.46
N TRP A 139 -1.64 3.39 -12.27
CA TRP A 139 -2.87 2.99 -11.57
C TRP A 139 -4.12 3.52 -12.28
N ASP A 140 -5.19 2.73 -12.19
CA ASP A 140 -6.54 2.99 -12.68
C ASP A 140 -7.55 2.90 -11.51
N ILE A 141 -8.72 3.53 -11.57
CA ILE A 141 -9.72 3.39 -10.48
C ILE A 141 -10.87 2.52 -10.98
N ARG A 142 -10.91 1.25 -10.54
CA ARG A 142 -11.98 0.30 -10.89
C ARG A 142 -13.05 0.25 -9.80
N ARG A 143 -14.31 0.38 -10.20
CA ARG A 143 -15.49 0.31 -9.31
C ARG A 143 -16.49 -0.77 -9.74
N GLU A 144 -16.06 -1.60 -10.68
CA GLU A 144 -16.83 -2.69 -11.27
C GLU A 144 -15.90 -3.86 -11.60
N GLY A 145 -16.50 -4.99 -11.97
CA GLY A 145 -15.76 -6.19 -12.33
C GLY A 145 -14.87 -5.97 -13.55
N ILE A 146 -13.87 -6.82 -13.67
CA ILE A 146 -12.97 -6.89 -14.83
C ILE A 146 -13.24 -8.16 -15.62
N SER A 147 -12.99 -8.08 -16.93
CA SER A 147 -12.99 -9.23 -17.82
C SER A 147 -11.87 -10.22 -17.45
N GLU A 148 -11.96 -11.44 -17.99
CA GLU A 148 -10.92 -12.45 -17.81
C GLU A 148 -9.57 -12.00 -18.40
N ALA A 149 -9.58 -11.30 -19.53
CA ALA A 149 -8.35 -10.77 -20.13
C ALA A 149 -7.70 -9.69 -19.26
N GLU A 150 -8.49 -8.78 -18.67
CA GLU A 150 -8.01 -7.78 -17.71
C GLU A 150 -7.47 -8.46 -16.43
N ARG A 151 -8.13 -9.53 -15.95
CA ARG A 151 -7.65 -10.32 -14.80
C ARG A 151 -6.28 -10.94 -15.09
N GLN A 152 -6.11 -11.57 -16.25
CA GLN A 152 -4.83 -12.16 -16.65
C GLN A 152 -3.73 -11.10 -16.76
N ALA A 153 -4.04 -9.92 -17.30
CA ALA A 153 -3.10 -8.80 -17.37
C ALA A 153 -2.71 -8.30 -15.97
N MET A 154 -3.68 -8.15 -15.07
CA MET A 154 -3.46 -7.76 -13.67
C MET A 154 -2.56 -8.78 -12.94
N GLU A 155 -2.80 -10.08 -13.11
CA GLU A 155 -2.01 -11.14 -12.48
C GLU A 155 -0.60 -11.27 -13.09
N ALA A 156 -0.39 -10.77 -14.31
CA ALA A 156 0.89 -10.75 -15.00
C ALA A 156 1.72 -9.48 -14.75
N LEU A 157 1.23 -8.54 -13.92
CA LEU A 157 1.98 -7.34 -13.59
C LEU A 157 3.38 -7.68 -13.03
N PRO A 158 4.44 -6.96 -13.44
CA PRO A 158 5.78 -7.19 -12.93
C PRO A 158 5.84 -7.04 -11.42
N PHE A 159 6.53 -7.97 -10.76
CA PHE A 159 6.78 -7.86 -9.33
C PHE A 159 7.82 -6.76 -9.06
N PRO A 160 7.59 -5.94 -8.03
CA PRO A 160 8.62 -5.03 -7.51
C PRO A 160 9.81 -5.85 -7.01
N HIS A 161 11.04 -5.36 -7.26
CA HIS A 161 12.25 -6.03 -6.78
C HIS A 161 12.39 -5.93 -5.26
N ASP A 162 11.98 -4.80 -4.68
CA ASP A 162 12.20 -4.46 -3.28
C ASP A 162 10.89 -4.19 -2.54
N ASP A 163 10.89 -4.47 -1.24
CA ASP A 163 9.82 -4.05 -0.34
C ASP A 163 9.84 -2.51 -0.19
N PRO A 164 8.71 -1.81 -0.31
CA PRO A 164 8.68 -0.34 -0.24
C PRO A 164 9.19 0.20 1.10
N VAL A 165 9.12 -0.60 2.18
CA VAL A 165 9.49 -0.18 3.54
C VAL A 165 10.86 -0.73 3.95
N ALA A 166 11.14 -2.00 3.68
CA ALA A 166 12.36 -2.68 4.16
C ALA A 166 13.38 -3.04 3.08
N GLY A 167 13.15 -2.64 1.82
CA GLY A 167 14.09 -2.89 0.72
C GLY A 167 14.25 -4.37 0.38
N GLU A 168 15.47 -4.77 0.04
CA GLU A 168 15.85 -6.13 -0.38
C GLU A 168 15.56 -7.21 0.69
N ASP A 169 15.61 -6.85 1.97
CA ASP A 169 15.40 -7.76 3.11
C ASP A 169 13.93 -7.79 3.58
N GLY A 170 13.05 -7.09 2.88
CA GLY A 170 11.65 -6.99 3.28
C GLY A 170 10.82 -8.24 2.98
N PRO A 171 9.73 -8.47 3.74
CA PRO A 171 8.84 -9.59 3.57
C PRO A 171 8.21 -9.65 2.17
N LEU A 172 8.01 -8.53 1.47
CA LEU A 172 7.51 -8.52 0.09
C LEU A 172 8.35 -9.44 -0.82
N VAL A 173 9.68 -9.35 -0.76
CA VAL A 173 10.61 -10.10 -1.62
C VAL A 173 10.47 -11.63 -1.44
N HIS A 174 9.96 -12.06 -0.29
CA HIS A 174 9.75 -13.47 0.03
C HIS A 174 8.31 -13.94 -0.16
N LEU A 175 7.35 -13.04 0.07
CA LEU A 175 5.92 -13.35 0.04
C LEU A 175 5.27 -13.11 -1.32
N TRP A 176 5.82 -12.22 -2.15
CA TRP A 176 5.30 -11.93 -3.50
C TRP A 176 6.10 -12.74 -4.54
N ARG A 177 5.63 -13.95 -4.81
CA ARG A 177 6.27 -14.93 -5.70
C ARG A 177 5.25 -15.67 -6.55
#